data_AF-A0A7D8YDE6-F1
#
_entry.id   AF-A0A7D8YDE6-F1
#
_cell.length_a   1.000
_cell.length_b   1.000
_cell.length_c   1.000
_cell.angle_alpha   90.00
_cell.angle_beta   90.00
_cell.angle_gamma   90.00
#
_symmetry.space_group_name_H-M   'P 1'
#
loop_
_entity.id
_entity.type
_entity.pdbx_description
1 polymer ?
#
loop_
_entity_poly.entity_id
_entity_poly.type
_entity_poly.pdbx_seq_one_letter_code
_entity_poly.pdbx_strand_id
1 'polypeptide(L)'
;MTRPCEILKIRARLCVALAAGVVSVGTLAGPAFGEQPTRRAGVETAPALTPEQVRERLEHRLAQARRLVERLEGAIRQLDEGGEPGEVARGRALLDGSRGEPPPRAGRRGEGPRSESREVTPEDVAAFLREHLPELTERIEALAAERPQAAVEGLMRVFAPQVAAILHTPDEAMRDLRTREMVNRYRLMQAGQAVRAARQRRDAEAAREGEARFVELAAEQHTLRREAVELEIRAIERRLGELRERLDDEAESSAAFIERLRRELDREPRARRDPQ
;
A
#
# COMPACT_ATOMS: atom_id res chain seq x y z
N MET A 1 -25.34 -16.03 -41.71
CA MET A 1 -26.38 -15.16 -41.13
C MET A 1 -26.48 -15.45 -39.64
N THR A 2 -25.59 -14.85 -38.85
CA THR A 2 -25.51 -14.98 -37.38
C THR A 2 -26.19 -13.78 -36.74
N ARG A 3 -26.99 -14.04 -35.71
CA ARG A 3 -27.99 -13.10 -35.15
C ARG A 3 -27.30 -11.92 -34.44
N PRO A 4 -27.61 -10.65 -34.79
CA PRO A 4 -27.03 -9.45 -34.14
C PRO A 4 -27.38 -9.28 -32.65
N CYS A 5 -28.22 -10.16 -32.10
CA CYS A 5 -28.70 -10.06 -30.71
C CYS A 5 -27.74 -10.69 -29.67
N GLU A 6 -26.78 -11.53 -30.08
CA GLU A 6 -25.84 -12.15 -29.13
C GLU A 6 -24.60 -11.28 -28.83
N ILE A 7 -24.15 -10.47 -29.78
CA ILE A 7 -22.97 -9.60 -29.60
C ILE A 7 -23.24 -8.52 -28.54
N LEU A 8 -24.49 -8.06 -28.40
CA LEU A 8 -24.88 -7.13 -27.32
C LEU A 8 -24.91 -7.77 -25.93
N LYS A 9 -25.25 -9.07 -25.83
CA LYS A 9 -25.27 -9.78 -24.53
C LYS A 9 -23.87 -10.05 -23.98
N ILE A 10 -22.88 -10.23 -24.85
CA ILE A 10 -21.49 -10.47 -24.45
C ILE A 10 -20.86 -9.18 -23.91
N ARG A 11 -21.11 -8.01 -24.53
CA ARG A 11 -20.63 -6.71 -24.03
C ARG A 11 -21.26 -6.32 -22.68
N ALA A 12 -22.54 -6.62 -22.47
CA ALA A 12 -23.20 -6.35 -21.19
C ALA A 12 -22.66 -7.22 -20.03
N ARG A 13 -22.22 -8.46 -20.30
CA ARG A 13 -21.64 -9.34 -19.26
C ARG A 13 -20.18 -8.98 -18.93
N LEU A 14 -19.42 -8.46 -19.90
CA LEU A 14 -18.02 -8.06 -19.69
C LEU A 14 -17.89 -6.81 -18.80
N CYS A 15 -18.83 -5.86 -18.90
CA CYS A 15 -18.84 -4.68 -18.02
C CYS A 15 -19.22 -5.01 -16.56
N VAL A 16 -19.97 -6.09 -16.31
CA VAL A 16 -20.33 -6.53 -14.96
C VAL A 16 -19.17 -7.26 -14.26
N ALA A 17 -18.32 -7.96 -15.03
CA ALA A 17 -17.18 -8.69 -14.46
C ALA A 17 -16.02 -7.75 -14.03
N LEU A 18 -15.79 -6.63 -14.73
CA LEU A 18 -14.77 -5.64 -14.35
C LEU A 18 -15.17 -4.79 -13.12
N ALA A 19 -16.46 -4.69 -12.81
CA ALA A 19 -16.96 -4.03 -11.60
C ALA A 19 -16.91 -4.92 -10.35
N ALA A 20 -16.74 -6.24 -10.50
CA ALA A 20 -16.72 -7.20 -9.38
C ALA A 20 -15.34 -7.33 -8.69
N GLY A 21 -14.29 -6.68 -9.21
CA GLY A 21 -12.92 -6.86 -8.73
C GLY A 21 -12.44 -5.91 -7.62
N VAL A 22 -13.21 -4.91 -7.20
CA VAL A 22 -12.67 -3.82 -6.34
C VAL A 22 -13.46 -3.53 -5.04
N VAL A 23 -14.50 -4.29 -4.69
CA VAL A 23 -15.20 -4.08 -3.40
C VAL A 23 -15.20 -5.34 -2.55
N SER A 24 -14.00 -5.71 -2.07
CA SER A 24 -13.86 -6.38 -0.77
C SER A 24 -13.73 -5.30 0.32
N VAL A 25 -14.74 -4.43 0.43
CA VAL A 25 -14.97 -3.74 1.70
C VAL A 25 -15.64 -4.78 2.58
N GLY A 26 -14.84 -5.47 3.38
CA GLY A 26 -15.34 -6.32 4.43
C GLY A 26 -16.32 -5.53 5.27
N THR A 27 -17.58 -5.96 5.28
CA THR A 27 -18.51 -5.71 6.37
C THR A 27 -17.88 -6.25 7.65
N LEU A 28 -17.08 -5.42 8.32
CA LEU A 28 -16.63 -5.64 9.69
C LEU A 28 -17.80 -5.34 10.64
N ALA A 29 -18.81 -6.19 10.60
CA ALA A 29 -19.66 -6.44 11.76
C ALA A 29 -18.96 -7.53 12.58
N GLY A 30 -17.86 -7.14 13.24
CA GLY A 30 -17.25 -7.98 14.27
C GLY A 30 -18.10 -7.90 15.54
N PRO A 31 -18.24 -9.00 16.30
CA PRO A 31 -18.96 -8.99 17.57
C PRO A 31 -18.31 -8.00 18.54
N ALA A 32 -19.12 -7.42 19.42
CA ALA A 32 -18.69 -6.57 20.51
C ALA A 32 -17.52 -7.22 21.28
N PHE A 33 -16.30 -6.71 21.06
CA PHE A 33 -15.13 -7.11 21.81
C PHE A 33 -15.13 -6.38 23.14
N GLY A 34 -15.23 -7.16 24.22
CA GLY A 34 -14.98 -6.71 25.58
C GLY A 34 -13.56 -6.14 25.73
N GLU A 35 -13.47 -5.21 26.67
CA GLU A 35 -12.29 -4.74 27.39
C GLU A 35 -10.93 -5.13 26.79
N GLN A 36 -10.30 -4.16 26.12
CA GLN A 36 -8.90 -4.24 25.75
C GLN A 36 -8.04 -4.35 27.03
N PRO A 37 -7.18 -5.37 27.18
CA PRO A 37 -6.24 -5.45 28.29
C PRO A 37 -5.27 -4.26 28.19
N THR A 38 -5.29 -3.40 29.20
CA THR A 38 -4.40 -2.26 29.35
C THR A 38 -2.95 -2.72 29.49
N ARG A 39 -2.07 -2.05 28.73
CA ARG A 39 -0.61 -1.91 28.90
C ARG A 39 0.11 -3.01 29.70
N ARG A 40 0.80 -3.91 29.00
CA ARG A 40 1.97 -4.60 29.55
C ARG A 40 3.14 -3.63 29.66
N ALA A 41 3.50 -3.29 30.89
CA ALA A 41 4.78 -2.74 31.27
C ALA A 41 5.88 -3.80 31.03
N GLY A 42 7.05 -3.36 30.56
CA GLY A 42 8.22 -4.20 30.33
C GLY A 42 8.40 -4.59 28.87
N VAL A 43 8.99 -3.71 28.06
CA VAL A 43 9.63 -4.13 26.80
C VAL A 43 10.94 -4.81 27.20
N GLU A 44 10.85 -6.08 27.60
CA GLU A 44 12.01 -6.96 27.60
C GLU A 44 12.51 -7.01 26.17
N THR A 45 13.70 -6.45 25.94
CA THR A 45 14.42 -6.55 24.67
C THR A 45 14.51 -8.03 24.32
N ALA A 46 13.78 -8.43 23.28
CA ALA A 46 13.85 -9.80 22.79
C ALA A 46 15.32 -10.17 22.55
N PRO A 47 15.77 -11.38 22.96
CA PRO A 47 17.15 -11.78 22.81
C PRO A 47 17.58 -11.65 21.34
N ALA A 48 18.80 -11.15 21.13
CA ALA A 48 19.36 -11.02 19.79
C ALA A 48 19.37 -12.39 19.10
N LEU A 49 18.80 -12.44 17.88
CA LEU A 49 18.77 -13.67 17.08
C LEU A 49 20.20 -14.08 16.71
N THR A 50 20.51 -15.37 16.82
CA THR A 50 21.80 -15.89 16.36
C THR A 50 21.85 -15.91 14.83
N PRO A 51 23.05 -15.87 14.21
CA PRO A 51 23.20 -15.99 12.76
C PRO A 51 22.51 -17.22 12.17
N GLU A 52 22.49 -18.34 12.89
CA GLU A 52 21.83 -19.59 12.50
C GLU A 52 20.31 -19.42 12.45
N GLN A 53 19.71 -18.78 13.46
CA GLN A 53 18.28 -18.49 13.49
C GLN A 53 17.86 -17.54 12.36
N VAL A 54 18.71 -16.56 12.03
CA VAL A 54 18.49 -15.67 10.89
C VAL A 54 18.56 -16.47 9.58
N ARG A 55 19.56 -17.35 9.43
CA ARG A 55 19.70 -18.21 8.25
C ARG A 55 18.49 -19.13 8.07
N GLU A 56 18.07 -19.85 9.10
CA GLU A 56 16.91 -20.74 9.07
C GLU A 56 15.64 -19.99 8.66
N ARG A 57 15.45 -18.77 9.18
CA ARG A 57 14.31 -17.93 8.82
C ARG A 57 14.35 -17.47 7.36
N LEU A 58 15.53 -17.14 6.83
CA LEU A 58 15.72 -16.78 5.42
C LEU A 58 15.51 -17.99 4.51
N GLU A 59 16.01 -19.16 4.87
CA GLU A 59 15.79 -20.42 4.14
C GLU A 59 14.31 -20.79 4.10
N HIS A 60 13.61 -20.64 5.23
CA HIS A 60 12.17 -20.85 5.29
C HIS A 60 11.41 -19.89 4.36
N ARG A 61 11.75 -18.60 4.37
CA ARG A 61 11.15 -17.61 3.47
C ARG A 61 11.46 -17.89 2.01
N LEU A 62 12.69 -18.32 1.70
CA LEU A 62 13.09 -18.72 0.35
C LEU A 62 12.28 -19.93 -0.13
N ALA A 63 12.09 -20.93 0.73
CA ALA A 63 11.26 -22.10 0.43
C ALA A 63 9.79 -21.70 0.19
N GLN A 64 9.23 -20.79 0.98
CA GLN A 64 7.88 -20.24 0.76
C GLN A 64 7.78 -19.50 -0.58
N ALA A 65 8.77 -18.68 -0.92
CA ALA A 65 8.82 -17.96 -2.19
C ALA A 65 8.89 -18.91 -3.39
N ARG A 66 9.72 -19.95 -3.32
CA ARG A 66 9.82 -20.97 -4.39
C ARG A 66 8.48 -21.69 -4.62
N ARG A 67 7.78 -22.09 -3.55
CA ARG A 67 6.44 -22.69 -3.66
C ARG A 67 5.43 -21.73 -4.28
N LEU A 68 5.54 -20.43 -4.02
CA LEU A 68 4.67 -19.44 -4.65
C LEU A 68 4.96 -19.33 -6.16
N VAL A 69 6.23 -19.30 -6.55
CA VAL A 69 6.64 -19.26 -7.97
C VAL A 69 6.15 -20.49 -8.71
N GLU A 70 6.39 -21.70 -8.21
CA GLU A 70 5.93 -22.95 -8.83
C GLU A 70 4.41 -22.96 -9.04
N ARG A 71 3.64 -22.41 -8.09
CA ARG A 71 2.18 -22.29 -8.24
C ARG A 71 1.76 -21.27 -9.29
N LEU A 72 2.45 -20.14 -9.38
CA LEU A 72 2.17 -19.13 -10.40
C LEU A 72 2.50 -19.66 -11.79
N GLU A 73 3.62 -20.37 -11.94
CA GLU A 73 3.99 -21.05 -13.19
C GLU A 73 2.94 -22.11 -13.58
N GLY A 74 2.42 -22.88 -12.62
CA GLY A 74 1.32 -23.81 -12.86
C GLY A 74 0.03 -23.12 -13.31
N ALA A 75 -0.33 -21.99 -12.70
CA ALA A 75 -1.51 -21.21 -13.08
C ALA A 75 -1.36 -20.59 -14.48
N ILE A 76 -0.17 -20.11 -14.84
CA ILE A 76 0.14 -19.61 -16.18
C ILE A 76 -0.01 -20.75 -17.20
N ARG A 77 0.57 -21.91 -16.93
CA ARG A 77 0.45 -23.08 -17.81
C ARG A 77 -1.00 -23.49 -18.04
N GLN A 78 -1.82 -23.49 -16.98
CA GLN A 78 -3.25 -23.80 -17.09
C GLN A 78 -4.00 -22.79 -17.97
N LEU A 79 -3.61 -21.52 -17.96
CA LEU A 79 -4.17 -20.50 -18.85
C LEU A 79 -3.71 -20.72 -20.31
N ASP A 80 -2.43 -21.05 -20.51
CA ASP A 80 -1.87 -21.33 -21.83
C ASP A 80 -2.50 -22.57 -22.49
N GLU A 81 -2.89 -23.56 -21.67
CA GLU A 81 -3.64 -24.75 -22.10
C GLU A 81 -5.14 -24.47 -22.36
N GLY A 82 -5.60 -23.22 -22.20
CA GLY A 82 -6.97 -22.81 -22.46
C GLY A 82 -7.95 -23.00 -21.30
N GLY A 83 -7.45 -23.14 -20.07
CA GLY A 83 -8.28 -23.23 -18.87
C GLY A 83 -9.15 -21.99 -18.65
N GLU A 84 -10.31 -22.16 -18.01
CA GLU A 84 -11.21 -21.04 -17.71
C GLU A 84 -10.54 -20.08 -16.71
N PRO A 85 -10.40 -18.76 -17.02
CA PRO A 85 -9.78 -17.81 -16.09
C PRO A 85 -10.45 -17.78 -14.70
N GLY A 86 -11.76 -18.04 -14.64
CA GLY A 86 -12.51 -18.12 -13.39
C GLY A 86 -12.08 -19.28 -12.49
N GLU A 87 -11.74 -20.44 -13.05
CA GLU A 87 -11.23 -21.59 -12.29
C GLU A 87 -9.82 -21.35 -11.77
N VAL A 88 -8.95 -20.77 -12.59
CA VAL A 88 -7.58 -20.39 -12.20
C VAL A 88 -7.59 -19.37 -11.06
N ALA A 89 -8.47 -18.36 -11.14
CA ALA A 89 -8.64 -17.36 -10.08
C ALA A 89 -9.21 -17.95 -8.78
N ARG A 90 -10.19 -18.86 -8.86
CA ARG A 90 -10.76 -19.55 -7.68
C ARG A 90 -9.74 -20.48 -7.01
N GLY A 91 -8.98 -21.23 -7.80
CA GLY A 91 -7.87 -22.06 -7.30
C GLY A 91 -6.85 -21.21 -6.55
N ARG A 92 -6.49 -20.05 -7.08
CA ARG A 92 -5.57 -19.10 -6.43
C ARG A 92 -6.13 -18.52 -5.12
N ALA A 93 -7.40 -18.12 -5.09
CA ALA A 93 -8.02 -17.56 -3.89
C ALA A 93 -8.08 -18.54 -2.71
N LEU A 94 -8.19 -19.84 -2.98
CA LEU A 94 -8.10 -20.91 -1.99
C LEU A 94 -6.65 -21.15 -1.50
N LEU A 95 -5.66 -20.86 -2.33
CA LEU A 95 -4.24 -21.13 -2.08
C LEU A 95 -3.51 -19.98 -1.38
N ASP A 96 -3.94 -18.74 -1.59
CA ASP A 96 -3.34 -17.55 -0.97
C ASP A 96 -3.70 -17.39 0.53
N GLY A 97 -4.43 -18.34 1.12
CA GLY A 97 -4.73 -18.31 2.56
C GLY A 97 -5.54 -17.09 3.00
N SER A 98 -6.19 -16.40 2.05
CA SER A 98 -6.94 -15.14 2.27
C SER A 98 -8.22 -15.28 3.09
N ARG A 99 -8.40 -16.37 3.86
CA ARG A 99 -9.32 -16.40 4.99
C ARG A 99 -8.62 -15.84 6.23
N GLY A 100 -8.46 -14.52 6.26
CA GLY A 100 -8.55 -13.74 7.49
C GLY A 100 -7.41 -13.85 8.50
N GLU A 101 -6.28 -14.48 8.20
CA GLU A 101 -5.08 -14.24 9.01
C GLU A 101 -4.40 -12.97 8.47
N PRO A 102 -4.49 -11.83 9.20
CA PRO A 102 -3.72 -10.65 8.81
C PRO A 102 -2.25 -11.09 8.70
N PRO A 103 -1.52 -10.66 7.65
CA PRO A 103 -0.15 -11.11 7.44
C PRO A 103 0.59 -10.94 8.76
N PRO A 104 1.31 -11.98 9.26
CA PRO A 104 2.05 -11.86 10.50
C PRO A 104 2.89 -10.61 10.36
N ARG A 105 2.66 -9.61 11.21
CA ARG A 105 3.36 -8.32 11.20
C ARG A 105 4.85 -8.65 11.28
N ALA A 106 5.46 -8.81 10.12
CA ALA A 106 6.79 -9.33 10.00
C ALA A 106 7.69 -8.23 10.52
N GLY A 107 8.18 -8.45 11.74
CA GLY A 107 9.30 -7.78 12.40
C GLY A 107 9.50 -6.34 11.98
N ARG A 108 9.07 -5.43 12.85
CA ARG A 108 9.59 -4.07 13.05
C ARG A 108 10.84 -3.84 12.20
N ARG A 109 10.62 -3.37 10.97
CA ARG A 109 11.66 -2.96 10.02
C ARG A 109 12.56 -2.00 10.80
N GLY A 110 13.87 -2.20 10.64
CA GLY A 110 14.91 -1.62 11.50
C GLY A 110 14.64 -0.20 11.94
N GLU A 111 15.14 0.12 13.14
CA GLU A 111 15.28 1.48 13.65
C GLU A 111 16.11 2.31 12.65
N GLY A 112 15.48 2.74 11.57
CA GLY A 112 15.86 3.96 10.91
C GLY A 112 15.72 5.09 11.94
N PRO A 113 16.46 6.19 11.78
CA PRO A 113 16.32 7.36 12.64
C PRO A 113 14.83 7.62 12.79
N ARG A 114 14.35 7.60 14.04
CA ARG A 114 12.96 7.94 14.34
C ARG A 114 12.82 9.37 13.85
N SER A 115 12.32 9.54 12.62
CA SER A 115 11.83 10.84 12.21
C SER A 115 10.87 11.23 13.31
N GLU A 116 11.06 12.41 13.88
CA GLU A 116 10.09 13.01 14.80
C GLU A 116 8.83 13.28 13.97
N SER A 117 8.11 12.19 13.68
CA SER A 117 6.87 12.19 12.95
C SER A 117 5.90 12.89 13.87
N ARG A 118 5.69 14.19 13.61
CA ARG A 118 4.73 15.02 14.31
C ARG A 118 3.44 14.23 14.44
N GLU A 119 3.01 13.98 15.68
CA GLU A 119 1.75 13.29 15.91
C GLU A 119 0.63 14.07 15.22
N VAL A 120 -0.12 13.39 14.35
CA VAL A 120 -1.26 13.99 13.65
C VAL A 120 -2.39 14.06 14.64
N THR A 121 -2.79 15.29 14.96
CA THR A 121 -3.86 15.56 15.92
C THR A 121 -5.24 15.41 15.27
N PRO A 122 -6.31 15.20 16.04
CA PRO A 122 -7.67 15.25 15.53
C PRO A 122 -8.00 16.54 14.77
N GLU A 123 -7.46 17.66 15.25
CA GLU A 123 -7.61 18.98 14.64
C GLU A 123 -6.97 19.04 13.25
N ASP A 124 -5.78 18.45 13.07
CA ASP A 124 -5.12 18.35 11.77
C ASP A 124 -5.97 17.54 10.78
N VAL A 125 -6.57 16.43 11.24
CA VAL A 125 -7.47 15.61 10.40
C VAL A 125 -8.73 16.38 10.01
N ALA A 126 -9.36 17.07 10.97
CA ALA A 126 -10.54 17.88 10.72
C ALA A 126 -10.26 19.04 9.74
N ALA A 127 -9.11 19.71 9.88
CA ALA A 127 -8.67 20.75 8.95
C ALA A 127 -8.51 20.20 7.54
N PHE A 128 -7.81 19.06 7.40
CA PHE A 128 -7.61 18.39 6.10
C PHE A 128 -8.93 17.99 5.43
N LEU A 129 -9.87 17.40 6.20
CA LEU A 129 -11.18 17.02 5.67
C LEU A 129 -12.00 18.24 5.26
N ARG A 130 -11.94 19.34 6.00
CA ARG A 130 -12.65 20.59 5.64
C ARG A 130 -12.13 21.18 4.33
N GLU A 131 -10.82 21.10 4.10
CA GLU A 131 -10.19 21.62 2.89
C GLU A 131 -10.50 20.77 1.66
N HIS A 132 -10.34 19.45 1.76
CA HIS A 132 -10.38 18.57 0.57
C HIS A 132 -11.70 17.80 0.39
N LEU A 133 -12.50 17.69 1.44
CA LEU A 133 -13.76 16.94 1.47
C LEU A 133 -14.86 17.69 2.24
N PRO A 134 -15.25 18.90 1.80
CA PRO A 134 -16.23 19.72 2.51
C PRO A 134 -17.57 19.00 2.68
N GLU A 135 -18.03 18.24 1.68
CA GLU A 135 -19.30 17.52 1.76
C GLU A 135 -19.27 16.37 2.78
N LEU A 136 -18.09 15.79 3.03
CA LEU A 136 -17.90 14.82 4.11
C LEU A 136 -17.94 15.53 5.46
N THR A 137 -17.26 16.67 5.58
CA THR A 137 -17.23 17.49 6.79
C THR A 137 -18.64 17.89 7.20
N GLU A 138 -19.47 18.40 6.28
CA GLU A 138 -20.87 18.73 6.54
C GLU A 138 -21.68 17.52 7.05
N ARG A 139 -21.47 16.34 6.44
CA ARG A 139 -22.14 15.10 6.89
C ARG A 139 -21.69 14.67 8.28
N ILE A 140 -20.42 14.84 8.61
CA ILE A 140 -19.89 14.53 9.95
C ILE A 140 -20.51 15.47 10.97
N GLU A 141 -20.56 16.77 10.67
CA GLU A 141 -21.17 17.77 11.55
C GLU A 141 -22.66 17.48 11.78
N ALA A 142 -23.40 17.13 10.72
CA ALA A 142 -24.80 16.71 10.82
C ALA A 142 -24.97 15.44 11.68
N LEU A 143 -24.13 14.42 11.47
CA LEU A 143 -24.15 13.20 12.28
C LEU A 143 -23.74 13.44 13.73
N ALA A 144 -22.79 14.35 13.96
CA ALA A 144 -22.34 14.71 15.30
C ALA A 144 -23.42 15.46 16.09
N ALA A 145 -24.29 16.22 15.42
CA ALA A 145 -25.46 16.83 16.07
C ALA A 145 -26.44 15.78 16.63
N GLU A 146 -26.57 14.63 15.96
CA GLU A 146 -27.45 13.53 16.41
C GLU A 146 -26.76 12.57 17.39
N ARG A 147 -25.48 12.24 17.13
CA ARG A 147 -24.70 11.22 17.86
C ARG A 147 -23.21 11.64 17.96
N PRO A 148 -22.88 12.59 18.84
CA PRO A 148 -21.59 13.29 18.83
C PRO A 148 -20.39 12.35 18.99
N GLN A 149 -20.44 11.43 19.96
CA GLN A 149 -19.27 10.59 20.28
C GLN A 149 -19.03 9.47 19.26
N ALA A 150 -20.08 8.74 18.88
CA ALA A 150 -19.94 7.58 18.00
C ALA A 150 -19.59 7.96 16.55
N ALA A 151 -20.12 9.09 16.05
CA ALA A 151 -19.85 9.56 14.69
C ALA A 151 -18.40 10.00 14.52
N VAL A 152 -17.89 10.78 15.49
CA VAL A 152 -16.52 11.30 15.46
C VAL A 152 -15.50 10.16 15.62
N GLU A 153 -15.69 9.27 16.61
CA GLU A 153 -14.74 8.18 16.87
C GLU A 153 -14.65 7.20 15.69
N GLY A 154 -15.79 6.79 15.14
CA GLY A 154 -15.85 5.87 14.01
C GLY A 154 -15.17 6.42 12.76
N LEU A 155 -15.37 7.71 12.48
CA LEU A 155 -14.76 8.39 11.36
C LEU A 155 -13.25 8.56 11.55
N MET A 156 -12.83 9.05 12.73
CA MET A 156 -11.41 9.25 13.04
C MET A 156 -10.64 7.94 12.91
N ARG A 157 -11.21 6.81 13.35
CA ARG A 157 -10.59 5.50 13.20
C ARG A 157 -10.33 5.12 11.73
N VAL A 158 -11.17 5.56 10.79
CA VAL A 158 -11.08 5.23 9.36
C VAL A 158 -10.15 6.20 8.62
N PHE A 159 -10.30 7.51 8.85
CA PHE A 159 -9.61 8.54 8.07
C PHE A 159 -8.28 8.97 8.67
N ALA A 160 -8.14 8.99 10.00
CA ALA A 160 -6.91 9.50 10.62
C ALA A 160 -5.64 8.77 10.14
N PRO A 161 -5.60 7.43 9.98
CA PRO A 161 -4.41 6.77 9.45
C PRO A 161 -4.06 7.18 8.02
N GLN A 162 -5.08 7.45 7.19
CA GLN A 162 -4.88 7.83 5.78
C GLN A 162 -4.42 9.28 5.67
N VAL A 163 -5.07 10.18 6.38
CA VAL A 163 -4.68 11.60 6.45
C VAL A 163 -3.28 11.74 7.04
N ALA A 164 -2.98 11.01 8.12
CA ALA A 164 -1.64 10.99 8.69
C ALA A 164 -0.60 10.53 7.66
N ALA A 165 -0.87 9.48 6.88
CA ALA A 165 0.05 9.02 5.85
C ALA A 165 0.27 10.06 4.73
N ILE A 166 -0.77 10.84 4.39
CA ILE A 166 -0.67 11.95 3.43
C ILE A 166 0.17 13.08 3.99
N LEU A 167 -0.16 13.58 5.19
CA LEU A 167 0.54 14.70 5.83
C LEU A 167 2.03 14.40 6.08
N HIS A 168 2.38 13.14 6.36
CA HIS A 168 3.76 12.70 6.52
C HIS A 168 4.50 12.42 5.21
N THR A 169 3.85 12.56 4.05
CA THR A 169 4.52 12.37 2.76
C THR A 169 5.44 13.57 2.50
N PRO A 170 6.78 13.40 2.44
CA PRO A 170 7.70 14.53 2.35
C PRO A 170 7.63 15.23 0.99
N ASP A 171 7.51 14.45 -0.09
CA ASP A 171 7.40 14.94 -1.46
C ASP A 171 6.02 15.55 -1.71
N GLU A 172 6.00 16.82 -2.10
CA GLU A 172 4.76 17.60 -2.28
C GLU A 172 3.91 17.05 -3.43
N ALA A 173 4.52 16.66 -4.54
CA ALA A 173 3.81 16.08 -5.69
C ALA A 173 3.11 14.76 -5.31
N MET A 174 3.79 13.89 -4.56
CA MET A 174 3.21 12.67 -4.03
C MET A 174 2.10 12.96 -3.00
N ARG A 175 2.26 14.01 -2.17
CA ARG A 175 1.24 14.41 -1.19
C ARG A 175 -0.05 14.89 -1.89
N ASP A 176 0.07 15.76 -2.89
CA ASP A 176 -1.06 16.22 -3.70
C ASP A 176 -1.76 15.03 -4.37
N LEU A 177 -1.00 14.15 -5.01
CA LEU A 177 -1.57 13.01 -5.71
C LEU A 177 -2.30 12.05 -4.77
N ARG A 178 -1.74 11.75 -3.59
CA ARG A 178 -2.42 10.92 -2.57
C ARG A 178 -3.67 11.60 -2.02
N THR A 179 -3.67 12.93 -1.91
CA THR A 179 -4.86 13.72 -1.54
C THR A 179 -5.95 13.54 -2.58
N ARG A 180 -5.64 13.73 -3.87
CA ARG A 180 -6.57 13.49 -4.98
C ARG A 180 -7.08 12.05 -4.98
N GLU A 181 -6.21 11.07 -4.75
CA GLU A 181 -6.61 9.65 -4.66
C GLU A 181 -7.61 9.41 -3.52
N MET A 182 -7.36 9.97 -2.33
CA MET A 182 -8.26 9.82 -1.19
C MET A 182 -9.63 10.46 -1.46
N VAL A 183 -9.65 11.67 -2.03
CA VAL A 183 -10.87 12.38 -2.42
C VAL A 183 -11.67 11.57 -3.44
N ASN A 184 -11.00 11.07 -4.48
CA ASN A 184 -11.64 10.29 -5.53
C ASN A 184 -12.21 8.97 -4.98
N ARG A 185 -11.50 8.26 -4.08
CA ARG A 185 -12.03 7.07 -3.41
C ARG A 185 -13.31 7.36 -2.62
N TYR A 186 -13.37 8.49 -1.93
CA TYR A 186 -14.59 8.91 -1.22
C TYR A 186 -15.76 9.15 -2.19
N ARG A 187 -15.53 9.90 -3.28
CA ARG A 187 -16.53 10.16 -4.32
C ARG A 187 -17.00 8.87 -4.99
N LEU A 188 -16.10 7.93 -5.25
CA LEU A 188 -16.42 6.62 -5.82
C LEU A 188 -17.35 5.82 -4.90
N MET A 189 -17.09 5.82 -3.58
CA MET A 189 -17.98 5.20 -2.59
C MET A 189 -19.36 5.85 -2.57
N GLN A 190 -19.43 7.18 -2.61
CA GLN A 190 -20.70 7.91 -2.67
C GLN A 190 -21.50 7.58 -3.94
N ALA A 191 -20.86 7.56 -5.12
CA ALA A 191 -21.50 7.19 -6.37
C ALA A 191 -22.07 5.76 -6.30
N GLY A 192 -21.32 4.81 -5.74
CA GLY A 192 -21.81 3.45 -5.52
C GLY A 192 -23.00 3.38 -4.55
N GLN A 193 -23.01 4.18 -3.48
CA GLN A 193 -24.16 4.29 -2.58
C GLN A 193 -25.39 4.88 -3.28
N ALA A 194 -25.20 5.92 -4.10
CA ALA A 194 -26.27 6.56 -4.86
C ALA A 194 -26.92 5.60 -5.86
N VAL A 195 -26.13 4.82 -6.60
CA VAL A 195 -26.63 3.76 -7.50
C VAL A 195 -27.46 2.74 -6.74
N ARG A 196 -26.97 2.26 -5.58
CA ARG A 196 -27.73 1.31 -4.76
C ARG A 196 -29.06 1.89 -4.28
N ALA A 197 -29.07 3.13 -3.81
CA ALA A 197 -30.28 3.80 -3.37
C ALA A 197 -31.28 4.02 -4.52
N ALA A 198 -30.81 4.43 -5.70
CA ALA A 198 -31.66 4.60 -6.89
C ALA A 198 -32.30 3.28 -7.31
N ARG A 199 -31.52 2.18 -7.35
CA ARG A 199 -32.03 0.84 -7.66
C ARG A 199 -33.07 0.36 -6.64
N GLN A 200 -32.85 0.61 -5.34
CA GLN A 200 -33.83 0.29 -4.30
C GLN A 200 -35.15 1.04 -4.48
N ARG A 201 -35.09 2.31 -4.91
CA ARG A 201 -36.26 3.14 -5.22
C ARG A 201 -36.88 2.85 -6.60
N ARG A 202 -36.30 1.92 -7.38
CA ARG A 202 -36.67 1.63 -8.77
C ARG A 202 -36.61 2.86 -9.69
N ASP A 203 -35.71 3.78 -9.38
CA ASP A 203 -35.44 4.96 -10.20
C ASP A 203 -34.34 4.64 -11.23
N ALA A 204 -34.77 4.31 -12.45
CA ALA A 204 -33.88 3.87 -13.52
C ALA A 204 -33.04 5.00 -14.13
N GLU A 205 -33.47 6.25 -14.00
CA GLU A 205 -32.72 7.39 -14.52
C GLU A 205 -31.56 7.73 -13.56
N ALA A 206 -31.86 7.93 -12.28
CA ALA A 206 -30.83 8.17 -11.28
C ALA A 206 -29.82 7.01 -11.15
N ALA A 207 -30.25 5.76 -11.36
CA ALA A 207 -29.35 4.62 -11.38
C ALA A 207 -28.35 4.69 -12.54
N ARG A 208 -28.81 5.05 -13.75
CA ARG A 208 -27.94 5.20 -14.94
C ARG A 208 -26.96 6.35 -14.78
N GLU A 209 -27.40 7.49 -14.26
CA GLU A 209 -26.51 8.63 -13.99
C GLU A 209 -25.45 8.29 -12.95
N GLY A 210 -25.85 7.64 -11.85
CA GLY A 210 -24.92 7.19 -10.83
C GLY A 210 -23.91 6.17 -11.36
N GLU A 211 -24.33 5.27 -12.25
CA GLU A 211 -23.45 4.28 -12.89
C GLU A 211 -22.44 4.96 -13.81
N ALA A 212 -22.86 5.92 -14.64
CA ALA A 212 -21.96 6.68 -15.50
C ALA A 212 -20.90 7.42 -14.67
N ARG A 213 -21.32 8.11 -13.60
CA ARG A 213 -20.42 8.80 -12.68
C ARG A 213 -19.46 7.85 -11.96
N PHE A 214 -19.94 6.68 -11.55
CA PHE A 214 -19.09 5.66 -10.92
C PHE A 214 -17.98 5.18 -11.88
N VAL A 215 -18.33 4.94 -13.15
CA VAL A 215 -17.35 4.51 -14.17
C VAL A 215 -16.30 5.59 -14.42
N GLU A 216 -16.71 6.85 -14.51
CA GLU A 216 -15.79 7.99 -14.66
C GLU A 216 -14.80 8.07 -13.49
N LEU A 217 -15.29 8.06 -12.26
CA LEU A 217 -14.45 8.10 -11.05
C LEU A 217 -13.53 6.87 -10.94
N ALA A 218 -13.96 5.71 -11.44
CA ALA A 218 -13.13 4.51 -11.47
C ALA A 218 -11.99 4.62 -12.49
N ALA A 219 -12.24 5.23 -13.66
CA ALA A 219 -11.20 5.52 -14.65
C ALA A 219 -10.20 6.56 -14.13
N GLU A 220 -10.68 7.60 -13.44
CA GLU A 220 -9.83 8.57 -12.76
C GLU A 220 -8.98 7.90 -11.67
N GLN A 221 -9.56 7.01 -10.86
CA GLN A 221 -8.85 6.25 -9.84
C GLN A 221 -7.68 5.45 -10.41
N HIS A 222 -7.88 4.82 -11.57
CA HIS A 222 -6.84 4.07 -12.26
C HIS A 222 -5.71 5.00 -12.74
N THR A 223 -6.07 6.17 -13.28
CA THR A 223 -5.12 7.17 -13.75
C THR A 223 -4.25 7.71 -12.60
N LEU A 224 -4.87 8.10 -11.48
CA LEU A 224 -4.17 8.57 -10.27
C LEU A 224 -3.19 7.51 -9.73
N ARG A 225 -3.58 6.22 -9.75
CA ARG A 225 -2.70 5.14 -9.34
C ARG A 225 -1.49 4.96 -10.26
N ARG A 226 -1.69 5.09 -11.58
CA ARG A 226 -0.58 5.04 -12.53
C ARG A 226 0.40 6.20 -12.28
N GLU A 227 -0.12 7.42 -12.12
CA GLU A 227 0.70 8.60 -11.80
C GLU A 227 1.51 8.40 -10.50
N ALA A 228 0.93 7.73 -9.50
CA ALA A 228 1.59 7.51 -8.21
C ALA A 228 2.76 6.55 -8.35
N VAL A 229 2.56 5.46 -9.11
CA VAL A 229 3.62 4.51 -9.43
C VAL A 229 4.73 5.18 -10.25
N GLU A 230 4.39 6.02 -11.22
CA GLU A 230 5.38 6.75 -12.02
C GLU A 230 6.22 7.70 -11.17
N LEU A 231 5.61 8.44 -10.24
CA LEU A 231 6.35 9.30 -9.30
C LEU A 231 7.23 8.49 -8.35
N GLU A 232 6.75 7.35 -7.86
CA GLU A 232 7.53 6.45 -7.01
C GLU A 232 8.74 5.88 -7.75
N ILE A 233 8.57 5.44 -9.01
CA ILE A 233 9.68 5.00 -9.87
C ILE A 233 10.73 6.09 -9.98
N ARG A 234 10.33 7.33 -10.31
CA ARG A 234 11.27 8.46 -10.42
C ARG A 234 12.00 8.75 -9.11
N ALA A 235 11.30 8.66 -7.97
CA ALA A 235 11.93 8.85 -6.67
C ALA A 235 12.98 7.76 -6.36
N ILE A 236 12.68 6.51 -6.71
CA ILE A 236 13.61 5.39 -6.57
C ILE A 236 14.82 5.57 -7.50
N GLU A 237 14.60 5.96 -8.76
CA GLU A 237 15.66 6.23 -9.73
C GLU A 237 16.63 7.32 -9.24
N ARG A 238 16.10 8.44 -8.72
CA ARG A 238 16.92 9.48 -8.10
C ARG A 238 17.75 8.93 -6.95
N ARG A 239 17.13 8.18 -6.04
CA ARG A 239 17.82 7.59 -4.89
C ARG A 239 18.91 6.59 -5.31
N LEU A 240 18.67 5.81 -6.36
CA LEU A 240 19.68 4.91 -6.93
C LEU A 240 20.84 5.69 -7.54
N GLY A 241 20.57 6.83 -8.18
CA GLY A 241 21.60 7.76 -8.64
C GLY A 241 22.49 8.25 -7.49
N GLU A 242 21.89 8.81 -6.44
CA GLU A 242 22.60 9.28 -5.24
C GLU A 242 23.45 8.18 -4.59
N LEU A 243 22.93 6.96 -4.52
CA LEU A 243 23.66 5.83 -3.93
C LEU A 243 24.84 5.37 -4.79
N ARG A 244 24.72 5.48 -6.13
CA ARG A 244 25.83 5.18 -7.04
C ARG A 244 26.94 6.21 -6.91
N GLU A 245 26.59 7.50 -6.93
CA GLU A 245 27.57 8.59 -6.72
C GLU A 245 28.34 8.41 -5.41
N ARG A 246 27.63 8.08 -4.32
CA ARG A 246 28.27 7.80 -3.04
C ARG A 246 29.21 6.59 -3.06
N LEU A 247 28.86 5.53 -3.79
CA LEU A 247 29.73 4.36 -3.92
C LEU A 247 30.98 4.68 -4.73
N ASP A 248 30.85 5.49 -5.77
CA ASP A 248 31.98 5.95 -6.58
C ASP A 248 32.90 6.85 -5.73
N ASP A 249 32.36 7.79 -4.97
CA ASP A 249 33.12 8.63 -4.02
C ASP A 249 33.85 7.79 -2.94
N GLU A 250 33.18 6.77 -2.39
CA GLU A 250 33.79 5.85 -1.42
C GLU A 250 34.90 5.01 -2.05
N ALA A 251 34.74 4.58 -3.30
CA ALA A 251 35.75 3.84 -4.04
C ALA A 251 36.99 4.70 -4.34
N GLU A 252 36.78 5.96 -4.75
CA GLU A 252 37.87 6.93 -4.95
C GLU A 252 38.59 7.22 -3.63
N SER A 253 37.83 7.43 -2.54
CA SER A 253 38.38 7.62 -1.20
C SER A 253 39.19 6.42 -0.73
N SER A 254 38.69 5.20 -0.96
CA SER A 254 39.38 3.96 -0.65
C SER A 254 40.68 3.81 -1.44
N ALA A 255 40.66 4.09 -2.75
CA ALA A 255 41.85 4.07 -3.59
C ALA A 255 42.90 5.09 -3.14
N ALA A 256 42.47 6.32 -2.82
CA ALA A 256 43.34 7.38 -2.31
C ALA A 256 43.94 7.02 -0.94
N PHE A 257 43.17 6.34 -0.08
CA PHE A 257 43.64 5.85 1.21
C PHE A 257 44.68 4.73 1.05
N ILE A 258 44.42 3.74 0.19
CA ILE A 258 45.37 2.64 -0.09
C ILE A 258 46.69 3.19 -0.66
N GLU A 259 46.61 4.14 -1.59
CA GLU A 259 47.79 4.77 -2.18
C GLU A 259 48.60 5.58 -1.15
N ARG A 260 47.92 6.24 -0.20
CA ARG A 260 48.59 6.91 0.93
C ARG A 260 49.35 5.92 1.80
N LEU A 261 48.71 4.81 2.18
CA LEU A 261 49.35 3.74 2.97
C LEU A 261 50.57 3.15 2.27
N ARG A 262 50.47 2.92 0.95
CA ARG A 262 51.60 2.43 0.14
C ARG A 262 52.79 3.38 0.20
N ARG A 263 52.57 4.68 0.04
CA ARG A 263 53.64 5.70 0.12
C ARG A 263 54.27 5.78 1.51
N GLU A 264 53.50 5.56 2.56
CA GLU A 264 54.01 5.53 3.94
C GLU A 264 54.91 4.31 4.17
N LEU A 265 54.50 3.12 3.70
CA LEU A 265 55.32 1.90 3.75
C LEU A 265 56.62 2.04 2.96
N ASP A 266 56.58 2.65 1.77
CA ASP A 266 57.78 2.87 0.94
C ASP A 266 58.74 3.92 1.54
N ARG A 267 58.23 4.83 2.38
CA ARG A 267 59.02 5.84 3.09
C ARG A 267 59.66 5.33 4.37
N GLU A 268 59.22 4.20 4.92
CA GLU A 268 59.84 3.61 6.09
C GLU A 268 61.29 3.22 5.72
N PRO A 269 62.29 3.94 6.21
CA PRO A 269 63.64 3.77 5.70
C PRO A 269 64.14 2.40 6.12
N ARG A 270 64.74 1.66 5.17
CA ARG A 270 65.56 0.45 5.41
C ARG A 270 66.75 0.68 6.38
N ALA A 271 66.81 1.82 7.07
CA ALA A 271 67.82 2.27 8.01
C ALA A 271 67.92 1.45 9.32
N ARG A 272 67.23 0.31 9.43
CA ARG A 272 67.39 -0.64 10.54
C ARG A 272 68.16 -1.93 10.19
N ARG A 273 68.86 -1.96 9.05
CA ARG A 273 69.73 -3.10 8.69
C ARG A 273 71.18 -2.66 8.46
N ASP A 274 71.81 -2.14 9.50
CA ASP A 274 73.26 -2.30 9.65
C ASP A 274 73.48 -3.33 10.77
N PRO A 275 73.90 -4.56 10.45
CA PRO A 275 74.36 -5.51 11.45
C PRO A 275 75.77 -5.10 11.92
N GLN A 276 75.93 -4.89 13.22
CA GLN A 276 77.25 -5.04 13.88
C GLN A 276 77.48 -6.51 14.19
#